data_AF-A0A2W2FJ18-F1
#
_entry.id   AF-A0A2W2FJ18-F1
#
_cell.length_a   1.000
_cell.length_b   1.000
_cell.length_c   1.000
_cell.angle_alpha   90.00
_cell.angle_beta   90.00
_cell.angle_gamma   90.00
#
_symmetry.space_group_name_H-M   'P 1'
#
loop_
_entity.id
_entity.type
_entity.pdbx_description
1 polymer ?
#
loop_
_entity_poly.entity_id
_entity_poly.type
_entity_poly.pdbx_seq_one_letter_code
_entity_poly.pdbx_strand_id
1 'polypeptide(L)' 'MNVETSRQTGFAEWVDDHALTVETLDFQAPLDDLEPLRDTIGDARVVALGRPCSWNGRGRMTGNRSAV' A
#
# COMPACT_ATOMS: atom_id res chain seq x y z
N MET A 1 14.76 13.16 23.13
CA MET A 1 13.92 12.55 22.08
C MET A 1 12.81 13.53 21.75
N ASN A 2 12.62 13.83 20.48
CA ASN A 2 11.55 14.67 19.97
C ASN A 2 10.21 13.91 20.04
N VAL A 3 9.15 14.62 20.45
CA VAL A 3 7.79 14.06 20.59
C VAL A 3 7.30 13.37 19.31
N GLU A 4 7.70 13.90 18.15
CA GLU A 4 7.36 13.33 16.84
C GLU A 4 7.95 11.93 16.63
N THR A 5 9.22 11.71 16.96
CA THR A 5 9.83 10.39 16.82
C THR A 5 9.25 9.40 17.82
N SER A 6 8.93 9.83 19.05
CA SER A 6 8.23 8.98 20.02
C SER A 6 6.85 8.55 19.52
N ARG A 7 6.12 9.43 18.82
CA ARG A 7 4.82 9.10 18.21
C ARG A 7 4.96 8.14 17.02
N GLN A 8 5.98 8.33 16.19
CA GLN A 8 6.26 7.44 15.06
C GLN A 8 6.67 6.04 15.52
N THR A 9 7.51 5.92 16.55
CA THR A 9 7.87 4.62 17.15
C THR A 9 6.65 3.92 17.73
N GLY A 10 5.82 4.62 18.52
CA GLY A 10 4.61 4.02 19.08
C GLY A 10 3.58 3.60 18.02
N PHE A 11 3.50 4.31 16.90
CA PHE A 11 2.67 3.89 15.78
C PHE A 11 3.24 2.65 15.07
N ALA A 12 4.56 2.57 14.88
CA ALA A 12 5.19 1.42 14.26
C ALA A 12 4.99 0.14 15.10
N GLU A 13 5.12 0.23 16.42
CA GLU A 13 4.83 -0.88 17.35
C GLU A 13 3.37 -1.31 17.27
N TRP A 14 2.44 -0.36 17.24
CA TRP A 14 1.02 -0.67 17.05
C TRP A 14 0.74 -1.38 15.71
N VAL A 15 1.41 -0.96 14.62
CA VAL A 15 1.27 -1.65 13.33
C VAL A 15 1.82 -3.07 13.40
N ASP A 16 2.95 -3.29 14.06
CA ASP A 16 3.55 -4.62 14.23
C ASP A 16 2.60 -5.58 14.96
N ASP A 17 1.95 -5.09 16.02
CA ASP A 17 1.01 -5.88 16.83
C ASP A 17 -0.33 -6.18 16.12
N HIS A 18 -0.71 -5.37 15.11
CA HIS A 18 -2.03 -5.42 14.51
C HIS A 18 -2.06 -5.72 13.00
N ALA A 19 -0.91 -5.73 12.32
CA ALA A 19 -0.83 -6.05 10.91
C ALA A 19 -0.85 -7.57 10.68
N LEU A 20 -1.33 -7.95 9.49
CA LEU A 20 -1.25 -9.32 8.99
C LEU A 20 -0.19 -9.38 7.91
N THR A 21 0.76 -10.30 8.06
CA THR A 21 1.79 -10.56 7.07
C THR A 21 1.18 -11.33 5.91
N VAL A 22 1.24 -10.74 4.72
CA VAL A 22 0.97 -11.44 3.46
C VAL A 22 2.30 -12.04 2.99
N GLU A 23 2.41 -13.36 2.95
CA GLU A 23 3.68 -14.07 2.76
C GLU A 23 4.19 -13.96 1.32
N THR A 24 3.28 -13.76 0.37
CA THR A 24 3.62 -13.79 -1.05
C THR A 24 2.71 -12.87 -1.88
N LEU A 25 3.33 -12.23 -2.87
CA LEU A 25 2.63 -11.46 -3.91
C LEU A 25 2.52 -12.27 -5.22
N ASP A 26 2.88 -13.56 -5.19
CA ASP A 26 2.69 -14.48 -6.31
C ASP A 26 1.22 -14.91 -6.40
N PHE A 27 0.60 -14.58 -7.52
CA PHE A 27 -0.79 -14.92 -7.83
C PHE A 27 -1.03 -16.43 -7.99
N GLN A 28 0.02 -17.26 -8.07
CA GLN A 28 -0.09 -18.71 -8.16
C GLN A 28 0.14 -19.41 -6.82
N ALA A 29 0.51 -18.67 -5.78
CA ALA A 29 0.71 -19.26 -4.46
C ALA A 29 -0.63 -19.61 -3.77
N PRO A 30 -0.61 -20.53 -2.79
CA PRO A 30 -1.76 -20.79 -1.93
C PRO A 30 -2.22 -19.49 -1.24
N LEU A 31 -3.54 -19.30 -1.12
CA LEU A 31 -4.16 -18.08 -0.58
C LEU A 31 -4.48 -18.20 0.92
N ASP A 32 -3.85 -19.15 1.61
CA ASP A 32 -4.14 -19.47 3.02
C ASP A 32 -3.82 -18.29 3.95
N ASP A 33 -2.86 -17.44 3.57
CA ASP A 33 -2.49 -16.22 4.28
C ASP A 33 -3.53 -15.09 4.14
N LEU A 34 -4.44 -15.19 3.17
CA LEU A 34 -5.56 -14.28 2.97
C LEU A 34 -6.83 -14.71 3.72
N GLU A 35 -6.83 -15.86 4.42
CA GLU A 35 -7.99 -16.30 5.23
C GLU A 35 -8.51 -15.22 6.19
N PRO A 36 -7.68 -14.44 6.90
CA PRO A 36 -8.17 -13.36 7.77
C PRO A 36 -8.89 -12.23 7.04
N LEU A 37 -8.65 -12.04 5.73
CA LEU A 37 -9.40 -11.07 4.93
C LEU A 37 -10.86 -11.51 4.73
N ARG A 38 -11.18 -12.80 4.88
CA ARG A 38 -12.57 -13.28 4.80
C ARG A 38 -13.43 -12.65 5.89
N ASP A 39 -12.94 -12.61 7.13
CA ASP A 39 -13.63 -11.97 8.24
C ASP A 39 -13.71 -10.44 8.06
N THR A 40 -12.71 -9.85 7.41
CA THR A 40 -12.66 -8.40 7.14
C THR A 40 -13.64 -7.99 6.04
N ILE A 41 -13.77 -8.78 4.98
CA ILE A 41 -14.68 -8.55 3.85
C ILE A 41 -16.11 -8.94 4.24
N GLY A 42 -16.27 -10.00 5.04
CA GLY A 42 -17.55 -10.55 5.44
C GLY A 42 -18.44 -10.90 4.23
N ASP A 43 -19.71 -10.49 4.29
CA ASP A 43 -20.69 -10.71 3.22
C ASP A 43 -20.68 -9.61 2.14
N ALA A 44 -19.61 -8.81 2.05
CA ALA A 44 -19.55 -7.72 1.08
C ALA A 44 -19.60 -8.27 -0.36
N ARG A 45 -20.56 -7.80 -1.14
CA ARG A 45 -20.73 -8.21 -2.55
C ARG A 45 -19.76 -7.55 -3.51
N VAL A 46 -19.19 -6.41 -3.11
CA VAL A 46 -18.28 -5.61 -3.93
C VAL A 46 -17.11 -5.17 -3.06
N VAL A 47 -15.90 -5.48 -3.50
CA VAL A 47 -14.65 -5.09 -2.83
C VAL A 47 -13.83 -4.25 -3.79
N ALA A 48 -13.46 -3.04 -3.38
CA ALA A 48 -12.61 -2.15 -4.17
C ALA A 48 -11.14 -2.40 -3.83
N LEU A 49 -10.33 -2.70 -4.83
CA LEU A 49 -8.88 -2.86 -4.70
C LEU A 49 -8.18 -1.66 -5.33
N GLY A 50 -7.51 -0.85 -4.50
CA GLY A 50 -6.70 0.27 -4.96
C GLY A 50 -5.27 -0.18 -5.27
N ARG A 51 -4.72 0.24 -6.42
CA ARG A 51 -3.26 0.16 -6.67
C ARG A 51 -2.65 1.54 -6.40
N PRO A 52 -1.48 1.61 -5.73
CA PRO A 52 -0.79 2.89 -5.56
C PRO A 52 -0.41 3.45 -6.92
N CYS A 53 -0.49 4.77 -7.06
CA CYS A 53 -0.08 5.44 -8.28
C CYS A 53 1.42 5.28 -8.51
N SER A 54 1.79 4.48 -9.52
CA SER A 54 3.17 4.34 -9.96
C SER A 54 3.53 5.52 -10.85
N TRP A 55 4.00 6.62 -10.28
CA TRP A 55 4.63 7.69 -11.04
C TRP A 55 6.15 7.53 -11.00
N ASN A 56 6.79 7.42 -12.16
CA ASN A 56 8.24 7.21 -12.29
C ASN A 56 9.00 8.42 -12.86
N GLY A 57 8.32 9.57 -12.96
CA GLY A 57 8.94 10.88 -13.20
C GLY A 57 9.80 11.07 -14.44
N ARG A 58 9.71 10.21 -15.46
CA ARG A 58 10.50 10.36 -16.68
C ARG A 58 9.66 10.76 -17.88
N GLY A 59 9.54 12.08 -18.06
CA GLY A 59 9.16 12.73 -19.31
C GLY A 59 10.01 13.99 -19.50
N ARG A 60 11.09 13.87 -20.29
CA ARG A 60 11.86 15.04 -20.76
C ARG A 60 10.98 15.80 -21.74
N MET A 61 10.43 16.95 -21.35
CA MET A 61 9.78 17.87 -22.30
C MET A 61 10.86 18.55 -23.17
N THR A 62 11.15 18.00 -24.35
CA THR A 62 11.75 18.77 -25.45
C THR A 62 10.62 19.39 -26.25
N GLY A 63 10.12 20.54 -25.81
CA GLY A 63 9.12 21.34 -26.52
C GLY A 63 9.68 22.73 -26.78
N ASN A 64 10.15 22.97 -27.99
CA ASN A 64 10.69 24.23 -28.48
C ASN A 64 9.58 25.31 -28.45
N ARG A 65 9.72 26.35 -27.61
CA ARG A 65 8.86 27.53 -27.67
C ARG A 65 9.41 28.50 -28.71
N SER A 66 8.97 28.38 -29.96
CA SER A 66 8.90 29.54 -30.85
C SER A 66 7.68 30.35 -30.44
N ALA A 67 7.92 31.44 -29.71
CA ALA A 67 6.94 32.49 -29.53
C ALA A 67 7.01 33.39 -30.77
N VAL A 68 5.89 33.49 -31.48
CA VAL A 68 5.58 34.58 -32.41
C VAL A 68 5.24 35.82 -31.60
#